data_AF-A0A482YA73-F1
#
_entry.id   AF-A0A482YA73-F1
#
_cell.length_a   1.000
_cell.length_b   1.000
_cell.length_c   1.000
_cell.angle_alpha   90.00
_cell.angle_beta   90.00
_cell.angle_gamma   90.00
#
_symmetry.space_group_name_H-M   'P 1'
#
loop_
_entity.id
_entity.type
_entity.pdbx_description
1 polymer ?
#
loop_
_entity_poly.entity_id
_entity_poly.type
_entity_poly.pdbx_seq_one_letter_code
_entity_poly.pdbx_strand_id
1 'polypeptide(L)' 'MQHLREQTEQSDTLLELLEGTSCSFCEDGHLVQERYKGNEAVICSGCGTPGAQVW' A
#
# COMPACT_ATOMS: atom_id res chain seq x y z
N MET A 1 -19.52 -0.26 17.12
CA MET A 1 -18.11 -0.31 17.58
C MET A 1 -17.37 -1.60 17.22
N GLN A 2 -18.04 -2.70 16.84
CA GLN A 2 -17.35 -3.97 16.56
C GLN A 2 -16.88 -4.12 15.10
N HIS A 3 -17.56 -3.49 14.13
CA HIS A 3 -17.19 -3.62 12.70
C HIS A 3 -16.04 -2.69 12.25
N LEU A 4 -15.75 -1.62 13.00
CA LEU A 4 -14.76 -0.63 12.55
C LEU A 4 -13.30 -1.09 12.75
N ARG A 5 -13.04 -1.94 13.76
CA ARG A 5 -11.69 -2.48 14.04
C ARG A 5 -11.27 -3.55 13.05
N GLU A 6 -12.21 -4.40 12.63
CA GLU A 6 -11.94 -5.49 11.68
C GLU A 6 -11.61 -4.96 10.28
N GLN A 7 -12.17 -3.81 9.90
CA GLN A 7 -11.85 -3.16 8.62
C GLN A 7 -10.44 -2.54 8.63
N THR A 8 -9.97 -2.02 9.77
CA THR A 8 -8.62 -1.44 9.87
C THR A 8 -7.54 -2.52 9.78
N GLU A 9 -7.76 -3.64 10.49
CA GLU A 9 -6.82 -4.78 10.45
C GLU A 9 -6.70 -5.40 9.05
N GLN A 10 -7.81 -5.50 8.32
CA GLN A 10 -7.80 -6.01 6.93
C GLN A 10 -7.09 -5.07 5.96
N SER A 11 -7.23 -3.76 6.16
CA SER A 11 -6.55 -2.73 5.37
C SER A 11 -5.04 -2.75 5.57
N ASP A 12 -4.58 -2.86 6.81
CA ASP A 12 -3.14 -2.96 7.12
C ASP A 12 -2.54 -4.26 6.55
N THR A 13 -3.27 -5.37 6.67
CA THR A 13 -2.88 -6.66 6.06
C THR A 13 -2.71 -6.55 4.54
N LEU A 14 -3.55 -5.77 3.85
CA LEU A 14 -3.42 -5.58 2.40
C LEU A 14 -2.12 -4.84 2.03
N LEU A 15 -1.76 -3.80 2.78
CA LEU A 15 -0.53 -3.04 2.52
C LEU A 15 0.71 -3.90 2.80
N GLU A 16 0.71 -4.67 3.89
CA GLU A 16 1.78 -5.62 4.21
C GLU A 16 1.96 -6.70 3.13
N LEU A 17 0.86 -7.22 2.56
CA LEU A 17 0.91 -8.23 1.49
C LEU A 17 1.49 -7.68 0.19
N LEU A 18 1.32 -6.38 -0.08
CA LEU A 18 1.79 -5.75 -1.31
C LEU A 18 3.21 -5.21 -1.20
N GLU A 19 3.70 -4.92 0.01
CA GLU A 19 5.05 -4.46 0.24
C GLU A 19 6.10 -5.47 -0.30
N GLY A 20 7.14 -4.94 -0.93
CA GLY A 20 8.21 -5.72 -1.55
C GLY A 20 7.86 -6.34 -2.90
N THR A 21 6.60 -6.31 -3.34
CA THR A 21 6.21 -6.85 -4.66
C THR A 21 6.66 -5.93 -5.80
N SER A 22 6.90 -6.50 -6.99
CA SER A 22 7.28 -5.74 -8.18
C SER A 22 6.17 -4.79 -8.62
N CYS A 23 6.56 -3.59 -9.08
CA CYS A 23 5.63 -2.63 -9.64
C CYS A 23 5.03 -3.15 -10.96
N SER A 24 3.72 -3.04 -11.13
CA SER A 24 3.06 -3.41 -12.39
C SER A 24 3.22 -2.36 -13.50
N PHE A 25 3.79 -1.19 -13.19
CA PHE A 25 3.92 -0.05 -14.11
C PHE A 25 5.36 0.23 -14.55
N CYS A 26 6.36 -0.36 -13.90
CA CYS A 26 7.77 -0.24 -14.31
C CYS A 26 8.53 -1.51 -13.92
N GLU A 27 9.62 -1.80 -14.64
CA GLU A 27 10.39 -3.04 -14.44
C GLU A 27 11.37 -2.95 -13.26
N ASP A 28 11.79 -1.73 -12.89
CA ASP A 28 12.89 -1.50 -11.95
C ASP A 28 12.45 -1.27 -10.49
N GLY A 29 11.15 -1.09 -10.26
CA GLY A 29 10.63 -0.68 -8.97
C GLY A 29 9.91 -1.79 -8.20
N HIS A 30 9.93 -1.70 -6.88
CA HIS A 30 9.10 -2.51 -5.98
C HIS A 30 8.22 -1.59 -5.12
N LEU A 31 7.13 -2.13 -4.61
CA LEU A 31 6.22 -1.43 -3.71
C LEU A 31 6.83 -1.33 -2.31
N VAL A 32 6.79 -0.15 -1.71
CA VAL A 32 7.21 0.12 -0.33
C VAL A 32 6.08 0.82 0.42
N GLN A 33 5.95 0.56 1.73
CA GLN A 33 4.96 1.27 2.52
C GLN A 33 5.37 2.73 2.75
N GLU A 34 4.48 3.65 2.38
CA GLU A 34 4.63 5.09 2.56
C GLU A 34 3.27 5.78 2.77
N ARG A 35 3.27 7.11 2.92
CA ARG A 35 2.04 7.89 2.94
C ARG A 35 1.80 8.56 1.60
N TYR A 36 0.69 8.23 0.96
CA TYR A 36 0.22 8.96 -0.21
C TYR A 36 -0.92 9.89 0.21
N LYS A 37 -0.85 11.18 -0.13
CA LYS A 37 -1.92 12.16 0.17
C LYS A 37 -2.47 12.11 1.61
N GLY A 38 -1.61 11.79 2.58
CA GLY A 38 -1.98 11.73 3.99
C GLY A 38 -2.50 10.38 4.49
N ASN A 39 -2.71 9.37 3.64
CA ASN A 39 -3.12 8.02 4.08
C ASN A 39 -2.04 6.99 3.81
N GLU A 40 -2.10 5.87 4.53
CA GLU A 40 -1.19 4.74 4.35
C GLU A 40 -1.41 4.08 2.99
N ALA A 41 -0.30 3.79 2.33
CA ALA A 41 -0.27 3.32 0.96
C ALA A 41 0.99 2.49 0.73
N VAL A 42 0.96 1.73 -0.35
CA VAL A 42 2.18 1.21 -0.96
C VAL A 42 2.47 2.01 -2.22
N ILE A 43 3.69 2.52 -2.32
CA ILE A 43 4.15 3.36 -3.43
C ILE A 43 5.36 2.69 -4.08
N CYS A 44 5.45 2.72 -5.41
CA CYS A 44 6.60 2.21 -6.10
C CYS A 44 7.86 3.05 -5.82
N SER A 45 8.93 2.42 -5.36
CA SER A 45 10.23 3.05 -5.10
C SER A 45 10.97 3.54 -6.36
N GLY A 46 10.63 3.02 -7.53
CA GLY A 46 11.25 3.39 -8.81
C GLY A 46 10.56 4.57 -9.51
N CYS A 47 9.24 4.48 -9.70
CA CYS A 47 8.49 5.47 -10.49
C CYS A 47 7.52 6.34 -9.67
N GLY A 48 7.36 6.08 -8.37
CA GLY A 48 6.46 6.84 -7.49
C GLY A 48 4.98 6.55 -7.68
N THR A 49 4.62 5.59 -8.55
CA THR A 49 3.22 5.21 -8.79
C THR A 49 2.63 4.52 -7.55
N PRO A 50 1.48 4.98 -7.02
CA PRO A 50 0.78 4.29 -5.95
C PRO A 50 0.21 2.95 -6.42
N GLY A 51 0.47 1.88 -5.66
CA GLY A 51 -0.08 0.54 -5.92
C GLY A 51 -1.43 0.31 -5.23
N ALA A 52 -1.55 0.74 -3.97
CA ALA A 52 -2.80 0.71 -3.20
C ALA A 52 -2.74 1.76 -2.08
N GLN A 53 -3.92 2.16 -1.59
CA GLN A 53 -4.07 3.09 -0.47
C GLN A 53 -5.32 2.69 0.34
N VAL A 54 -5.27 2.89 1.65
CA VAL A 54 -6.39 2.65 2.58
C VAL A 54 -6.84 3.98 3.22
N TRP A 55 -8.15 4.14 3.50
CA TRP A 55 -8.79 5.40 3.91
C TRP A 55 -9.55 5.27 5.23
#